data_AF-A0A2K3KP13-F1
#
_entry.id   AF-A0A2K3KP13-F1
#
_cell.length_a   1.000
_cell.length_b   1.000
_cell.length_c   1.000
_cell.angle_alpha   90.00
_cell.angle_beta   90.00
_cell.angle_gamma   90.00
#
_symmetry.space_group_name_H-M   'P 1'
#
loop_
_entity.id
_entity.type
_entity.pdbx_description
1 polymer ?
#
loop_
_entity_poly.entity_id
_entity_poly.type
_entity_poly.pdbx_seq_one_letter_code
_entity_poly.pdbx_strand_id
1 'polypeptide(L)' 'MEFPESELTFLSEKMVDFDSLQANGFDVKQYFITQGWDKYFDMLNGSIYPDLLKKFWMKAKVFDKHE' A
#
# COMPACT_ATOMS: atom_id res chain seq x y z
N MET A 1 18.68 -8.30 -8.21
CA MET A 1 18.64 -8.94 -6.87
C MET A 1 18.22 -10.38 -7.09
N GLU A 2 18.98 -11.36 -6.63
CA GLU A 2 18.64 -12.77 -6.81
C GLU A 2 18.23 -13.37 -5.47
N PHE A 3 16.92 -13.51 -5.25
CA PHE A 3 16.33 -14.23 -4.13
C PHE A 3 14.99 -14.86 -4.56
N PRO A 4 14.52 -15.91 -3.87
CA PRO A 4 13.22 -16.53 -4.15
C PRO A 4 12.05 -15.55 -3.99
N GLU A 5 11.06 -15.60 -4.89
CA GLU A 5 9.85 -14.76 -4.79
C GLU A 5 9.11 -14.92 -3.45
N SER A 6 9.20 -16.11 -2.84
CA SER A 6 8.63 -16.42 -1.53
C SER A 6 9.20 -15.58 -0.39
N GLU A 7 10.42 -15.05 -0.54
CA GLU A 7 11.05 -14.18 0.46
C GLU A 7 10.59 -12.72 0.32
N LEU A 8 9.93 -12.37 -0.79
CA LEU A 8 9.43 -11.03 -1.01
C LEU A 8 8.01 -10.87 -0.45
N THR A 9 7.93 -10.23 0.72
CA THR A 9 6.66 -9.86 1.35
C THR A 9 6.22 -8.51 0.82
N PHE A 10 5.02 -8.46 0.23
CA PHE A 10 4.41 -7.22 -0.20
C PHE A 10 3.55 -6.66 0.94
N LEU A 11 3.80 -5.40 1.31
CA LEU A 11 3.05 -4.70 2.34
C LEU A 11 2.24 -3.59 1.67
N SER A 12 0.91 -3.69 1.76
CA SER A 12 0.00 -2.63 1.32
C SER A 12 -0.51 -1.87 2.52
N GLU A 13 -0.34 -0.55 2.50
CA GLU A 13 -0.92 0.33 3.51
C GLU A 13 -2.11 1.09 2.91
N LYS A 14 -3.16 1.26 3.72
CA LYS A 14 -4.27 2.16 3.38
C LYS A 14 -3.81 3.60 3.63
N MET A 15 -4.34 4.56 2.87
CA MET A 15 -4.05 5.98 3.10
C MET A 15 -4.43 6.46 4.50
N VAL A 16 -5.52 5.90 5.05
CA VAL A 16 -5.91 6.08 6.45
C VAL A 16 -6.32 4.71 6.98
N ASP A 17 -5.59 4.24 7.98
CA ASP A 17 -5.92 2.99 8.66
C ASP A 17 -6.89 3.26 9.82
N PHE A 18 -8.17 3.38 9.47
CA PHE A 18 -9.24 3.56 10.47
C PHE A 18 -9.37 2.36 11.42
N ASP A 19 -8.97 1.16 10.99
CA ASP A 19 -9.07 -0.05 11.81
C ASP A 19 -8.02 0.01 12.93
N SER A 20 -6.77 0.39 12.60
CA SER A 20 -5.73 0.63 13.60
C SER A 20 -6.05 1.82 14.51
N LEU A 21 -6.59 2.91 13.98
CA LEU A 21 -7.00 4.06 14.81
C LEU A 21 -8.05 3.64 15.84
N GLN A 22 -9.09 2.91 15.42
CA GLN A 22 -10.12 2.42 16.32
C GLN A 22 -9.56 1.47 17.39
N ALA A 23 -8.67 0.54 17.00
CA ALA A 23 -8.00 -0.37 17.93
C ALA A 23 -7.17 0.35 19.01
N ASN A 24 -6.72 1.58 18.72
CA ASN A 24 -5.96 2.44 19.64
C ASN A 24 -6.84 3.49 20.34
N GLY A 25 -8.17 3.37 20.29
CA GLY A 25 -9.10 4.25 21.00
C GLY A 25 -9.48 5.52 20.25
N PHE A 26 -9.14 5.62 18.96
CA PHE A 26 -9.49 6.76 18.11
C PHE A 26 -10.58 6.37 17.10
N ASP A 27 -11.85 6.47 17.52
CA ASP A 27 -12.99 6.24 16.62
C ASP A 27 -13.36 7.53 15.86
N VAL A 28 -12.59 7.82 14.80
CA VAL A 28 -12.74 9.05 14.00
C VAL A 28 -13.34 8.82 12.62
N LYS A 29 -13.51 7.56 12.20
CA LYS A 29 -13.94 7.18 10.85
C LYS A 29 -15.25 7.86 10.47
N GLN A 30 -16.20 7.90 11.41
CA GLN A 30 -17.52 8.47 11.17
C GLN A 30 -17.46 9.96 10.83
N TYR A 31 -16.53 10.73 11.40
CA TYR A 31 -16.40 12.16 11.10
C TYR A 31 -16.05 12.43 9.64
N PHE A 32 -15.33 11.53 8.98
CA PHE A 32 -14.96 11.68 7.58
C PHE A 32 -16.06 11.15 6.64
N ILE A 33 -16.69 10.02 7.01
CA ILE A 33 -17.80 9.44 6.22
C ILE A 33 -18.98 10.41 6.15
N THR A 34 -19.35 11.08 7.26
CA THR A 34 -20.45 12.05 7.25
C THR A 34 -20.19 13.27 6.37
N GLN A 35 -18.92 13.56 6.07
CA GLN A 35 -18.51 14.60 5.13
C GLN A 35 -18.42 14.09 3.67
N GLY A 36 -18.70 12.81 3.41
CA GLY A 36 -18.65 12.21 2.07
C GLY A 36 -17.24 11.87 1.57
N TRP A 37 -16.28 11.68 2.47
CA TRP A 37 -14.89 11.35 2.10
C TRP A 37 -14.66 9.85 1.85
N ASP A 38 -15.66 9.01 2.10
CA ASP A 38 -15.62 7.55 1.89
C ASP A 38 -15.13 7.18 0.49
N LYS A 39 -15.78 7.73 -0.54
CA LYS A 39 -15.40 7.47 -1.95
C LYS A 39 -14.02 7.98 -2.30
N TYR A 40 -13.59 9.07 -1.66
CA TYR A 40 -12.27 9.64 -1.87
C TYR A 40 -11.18 8.72 -1.32
N PHE A 41 -11.36 8.17 -0.12
CA PHE A 41 -10.42 7.19 0.43
C PHE A 41 -10.41 5.89 -0.36
N ASP A 42 -11.56 5.41 -0.83
CA ASP A 42 -11.63 4.23 -1.70
C ASP A 42 -10.85 4.43 -3.01
N MET A 43 -11.03 5.60 -3.64
CA MET A 43 -10.27 5.98 -4.83
C MET A 43 -8.76 6.04 -4.57
N LEU A 44 -8.33 6.63 -3.45
CA LEU A 44 -6.91 6.72 -3.12
C LEU A 44 -6.28 5.35 -2.81
N ASN A 45 -7.01 4.46 -2.14
CA ASN A 45 -6.52 3.11 -1.86
C ASN A 45 -6.40 2.29 -3.14
N GLY A 46 -7.34 2.46 -4.07
CA GLY A 46 -7.26 1.96 -5.44
C GLY A 46 -7.00 0.45 -5.57
N SER A 47 -6.92 -0.03 -6.81
CA SER A 47 -6.44 -1.40 -7.05
C SER A 47 -4.91 -1.42 -7.08
N ILE A 48 -4.35 -2.28 -6.25
CA ILE A 48 -2.92 -2.62 -6.26
C ILE A 48 -2.71 -3.92 -7.04
N TYR A 49 -1.53 -4.06 -7.65
CA TYR A 49 -1.13 -5.26 -8.40
C TYR A 49 0.12 -5.89 -7.79
N PRO A 50 0.02 -6.58 -6.64
CA PRO A 50 1.17 -7.11 -5.91
C PRO A 50 2.10 -7.96 -6.80
N ASP A 51 1.55 -8.94 -7.51
CA ASP A 51 2.36 -9.86 -8.34
C ASP A 51 3.12 -9.14 -9.45
N LEU A 52 2.50 -8.11 -10.05
CA LEU A 52 3.16 -7.30 -11.07
C LEU A 52 4.33 -6.53 -10.46
N LEU A 53 4.13 -5.90 -9.31
CA LEU A 53 5.17 -5.16 -8.59
C LEU A 53 6.31 -6.08 -8.14
N LYS A 54 6.00 -7.27 -7.59
CA LYS A 54 7.01 -8.26 -7.20
C LYS A 54 7.89 -8.64 -8.39
N LYS A 55 7.26 -9.03 -9.51
CA LYS A 55 7.97 -9.42 -10.75
C LYS A 55 8.76 -8.26 -11.33
N PHE A 56 8.25 -7.04 -11.25
CA PHE A 56 8.96 -5.83 -11.67
C PHE A 56 10.23 -5.61 -10.85
N TRP A 57 10.14 -5.62 -9.52
CA TRP A 57 11.29 -5.44 -8.63
C TRP A 57 12.36 -6.51 -8.81
N MET A 58 11.95 -7.78 -8.95
CA MET A 58 12.89 -8.88 -9.20
C MET A 58 13.69 -8.71 -10.50
N LYS A 59 13.09 -8.06 -11.51
CA LYS A 59 13.71 -7.80 -12.81
C LYS A 59 14.40 -6.44 -12.92
N ALA A 60 14.20 -5.55 -11.94
CA ALA A 60 14.76 -4.22 -11.95
C ALA A 60 16.29 -4.26 -11.85
N LYS A 61 16.95 -3.41 -12.64
CA LYS A 61 18.41 -3.19 -12.61
C LYS A 61 18.67 -1.73 -12.32
N VAL A 62 19.61 -1.48 -11.40
CA VAL A 62 20.10 -0.13 -11.11
C VAL A 62 21.39 0.03 -11.91
N PHE A 63 21.42 1.03 -12.78
CA PHE A 63 22.64 1.44 -13.47
C PHE A 63 23.19 2.66 -12.73
N ASP A 64 24.42 2.57 -12.24
CA ASP A 64 25.15 3.76 -11.80
C ASP A 64 26.01 4.31 -12.95
N LYS A 65 26.61 5.49 -12.77
CA LYS A 65 27.38 6.17 -13.83
C LYS A 65 28.65 5.41 -14.27
N HIS A 66 28.96 4.28 -13.65
CA HIS A 66 30.17 3.50 -13.91
C HIS A 66 29.89 2.13 -14.57
N GLU A 67 28.63 1.84 -14.93
CA GLU A 67 28.23 0.75 -15.84
C GLU A 67 28.03 1.23 -17.29
#